data_AF-A0A849Y2K3-F1
#
_entry.id   AF-A0A849Y2K3-F1
#
_cell.length_a   1.000
_cell.length_b   1.000
_cell.length_c   1.000
_cell.angle_alpha   90.00
_cell.angle_beta   90.00
_cell.angle_gamma   90.00
#
_symmetry.space_group_name_H-M   'P 1'
#
loop_
_entity.id
_entity.type
_entity.pdbx_description
1 polymer ?
#
loop_
_entity_poly.entity_id
_entity_poly.type
_entity_poly.pdbx_seq_one_letter_code
_entity_poly.pdbx_strand_id
1 'polypeptide(L)'
;MSAPATATNTFKLSSTANQLGSLYLSHGMTVGSGSIFDTGGRVVTGQVTIAAGGRMAASTVAGAVPAAITGVVTNQGTIDLISGGGGNRTWGGLVNDGVLTFRFGFSNTQVDFNNPNSLFLNAGGAVLVSNENQATRLGLSYSGGPVLTNFGTITLYGNSTNTTSGSARITVGGELTGNNGGSNLLLNASGGHIVLISQGGTNANFPSYTSAADLAVFLRNEGTLTIDGTNASRIIGGTVSGTSTNAGVILVKSGATLFLYNYNNGVFHNLINVSNGLISIQGGTLALPQITSGKGTFVNEGILTNLGVVSTLTTFTNRSGGAIFSAGTFTTSVVNHGAITFLGGTSAVAVGGLFNSGSMDLQNGAVLNLAAPLTSQGSLIGSGKIAVNLATNAGVLAPGHSPGTLTFSSNLVLEAASVVNIELGGTNALNYDHLVANGTLTLGGTLNVTLINGYAPAAGDTVDILDWGAILGTFSTVNLPSAEWSAANLYVNGTLLYAIPEPGIGLALVVGLGVMAWRRRLTR
;
A
#
# COMPACT_ATOMS: atom_id res chain seq x y z
N MET A 1 28.32 22.52 -51.20
CA MET A 1 27.32 23.39 -50.56
C MET A 1 27.20 22.96 -49.10
N SER A 2 28.07 23.53 -48.26
CA SER A 2 28.04 23.34 -46.81
C SER A 2 26.95 24.24 -46.22
N ALA A 3 26.12 23.69 -45.33
CA ALA A 3 25.14 24.46 -44.58
C ALA A 3 25.82 25.65 -43.87
N PRO A 4 25.20 26.85 -43.82
CA PRO A 4 25.76 27.96 -43.08
C PRO A 4 25.79 27.59 -41.60
N ALA A 5 26.95 27.79 -40.96
CA ALA A 5 27.07 27.69 -39.53
C ALA A 5 26.05 28.64 -38.88
N THR A 6 25.10 28.08 -38.12
CA THR A 6 24.24 28.86 -37.23
C THR A 6 25.16 29.66 -36.30
N ALA A 7 25.22 30.98 -36.51
CA ALA A 7 25.98 31.88 -35.65
C ALA A 7 25.33 31.87 -34.26
N THR A 8 25.98 31.19 -33.31
CA THR A 8 25.54 31.20 -31.91
C THR A 8 25.87 32.56 -31.32
N ASN A 9 24.86 33.44 -31.18
CA ASN A 9 25.04 34.73 -30.53
C ASN A 9 25.23 34.53 -29.02
N THR A 10 26.48 34.63 -28.56
CA THR A 10 26.82 34.48 -27.14
C THR A 10 26.99 35.86 -26.51
N PHE A 11 26.11 36.21 -25.57
CA PHE A 11 26.26 37.38 -24.73
C PHE A 11 26.81 36.95 -23.37
N LYS A 12 28.08 37.29 -23.11
CA LYS A 12 28.78 36.93 -21.87
C LYS A 12 29.16 38.18 -21.08
N LEU A 13 28.70 38.27 -19.84
CA LEU A 13 29.16 39.29 -18.91
C LEU A 13 30.51 38.83 -18.31
N SER A 14 31.63 39.47 -18.68
CA SER A 14 32.94 39.16 -18.09
C SER A 14 33.26 40.05 -16.88
N SER A 15 34.03 39.53 -15.92
CA SER A 15 34.71 40.32 -14.88
C SER A 15 35.99 39.61 -14.42
N THR A 16 37.05 40.38 -14.20
CA THR A 16 38.35 39.91 -13.67
C THR A 16 38.52 40.17 -12.17
N ALA A 17 37.48 40.63 -11.46
CA ALA A 17 37.57 41.09 -10.08
C ALA A 17 36.61 40.35 -9.13
N ASN A 18 37.07 40.13 -7.88
CA ASN A 18 36.37 39.48 -6.76
C ASN A 18 35.12 40.25 -6.23
N GLN A 19 34.59 41.24 -6.95
CA GLN A 19 33.33 41.92 -6.62
C GLN A 19 32.43 41.98 -7.86
N LEU A 20 31.40 41.13 -7.88
CA LEU A 20 30.43 41.05 -8.95
C LEU A 20 29.35 42.13 -8.77
N GLY A 21 29.28 43.09 -9.70
CA GLY A 21 28.20 44.07 -9.74
C GLY A 21 26.85 43.48 -10.18
N SER A 22 25.76 44.23 -9.99
CA SER A 22 24.41 43.86 -10.46
C SER A 22 24.16 44.32 -11.90
N LEU A 23 23.49 43.50 -12.71
CA LEU A 23 22.87 43.89 -13.97
C LEU A 23 21.40 44.23 -13.71
N TYR A 24 21.03 45.49 -13.94
CA TYR A 24 19.65 45.93 -13.87
C TYR A 24 19.04 45.97 -15.28
N LEU A 25 18.03 45.15 -15.52
CA LEU A 25 17.23 45.14 -16.74
C LEU A 25 16.03 46.06 -16.53
N SER A 26 16.03 47.23 -17.18
CA SER A 26 14.90 48.16 -17.13
C SER A 26 13.67 47.67 -17.92
N HIS A 27 13.86 46.71 -18.82
CA HIS A 27 12.84 46.06 -19.63
C HIS A 27 13.10 44.54 -19.67
N GLY A 28 12.08 43.75 -20.00
CA GLY A 28 12.23 42.30 -20.14
C GLY A 28 13.25 41.92 -21.21
N MET A 29 14.07 40.91 -20.93
CA MET A 29 15.05 40.37 -21.87
C MET A 29 14.59 39.00 -22.37
N THR A 30 14.62 38.78 -23.69
CA THR A 30 14.32 37.48 -24.30
C THR A 30 15.57 36.88 -24.95
N VAL A 31 15.94 35.67 -24.53
CA VAL A 31 16.99 34.87 -25.15
C VAL A 31 16.35 33.92 -26.16
N GLY A 32 16.50 34.24 -27.44
CA GLY A 32 15.92 33.47 -28.54
C GLY A 32 16.74 32.23 -28.93
N SER A 33 16.21 31.46 -29.88
CA SER A 33 16.84 30.24 -30.39
C SER A 33 18.27 30.48 -30.88
N GLY A 34 19.20 29.59 -30.52
CA GLY A 34 20.61 29.69 -30.88
C GLY A 34 21.40 30.77 -30.14
N SER A 35 20.79 31.47 -29.19
CA SER A 35 21.46 32.49 -28.37
C SER A 35 21.83 31.95 -26.99
N ILE A 36 22.97 32.39 -26.46
CA ILE A 36 23.44 32.05 -25.12
C ILE A 36 23.56 33.31 -24.27
N PHE A 37 22.88 33.35 -23.13
CA PHE A 37 23.05 34.37 -22.10
C PHE A 37 23.86 33.82 -20.93
N ASP A 38 25.11 34.24 -20.78
CA ASP A 38 25.98 33.86 -19.66
C ASP A 38 26.09 35.02 -18.66
N THR A 39 25.54 34.81 -17.47
CA THR A 39 25.52 35.81 -16.39
C THR A 39 26.90 36.07 -15.78
N GLY A 40 27.87 35.17 -15.99
CA GLY A 40 29.21 35.29 -15.41
C GLY A 40 29.22 35.42 -13.88
N GLY A 41 28.20 34.89 -13.20
CA GLY A 41 28.06 34.98 -11.73
C GLY A 41 27.34 36.23 -11.20
N ARG A 42 26.97 37.19 -12.05
CA ARG A 42 26.36 38.46 -11.60
C ARG A 42 24.93 38.32 -11.11
N VAL A 43 24.50 39.28 -10.28
CA VAL A 43 23.09 39.44 -9.90
C VAL A 43 22.32 40.07 -11.06
N VAL A 44 21.27 39.44 -11.57
CA VAL A 44 20.39 39.99 -12.60
C VAL A 44 19.07 40.41 -11.95
N THR A 45 18.70 41.68 -12.10
CA THR A 45 17.41 42.20 -11.62
C THR A 45 16.53 42.54 -12.82
N GLY A 46 15.32 41.99 -12.88
CA GLY A 46 14.35 42.20 -13.97
C GLY A 46 13.81 40.90 -14.57
N GLN A 47 12.93 41.00 -15.58
CA GLN A 47 12.31 39.84 -16.22
C GLN A 47 13.22 39.21 -17.29
N VAL A 48 13.34 37.89 -17.27
CA VAL A 48 14.12 37.13 -18.27
C VAL A 48 13.26 36.00 -18.84
N THR A 49 13.16 35.95 -20.17
CA THR A 49 12.49 34.87 -20.90
C THR A 49 13.52 34.10 -21.72
N ILE A 50 13.66 32.80 -21.44
CA ILE A 50 14.46 31.88 -22.27
C ILE A 50 13.48 31.17 -23.19
N ALA A 51 13.45 31.55 -24.47
CA ALA A 51 12.56 30.94 -25.45
C ALA A 51 13.06 29.53 -25.84
N ALA A 52 12.20 28.74 -26.50
CA ALA A 52 12.60 27.44 -27.05
C ALA A 52 13.85 27.55 -27.93
N GLY A 53 14.83 26.67 -27.70
CA GLY A 53 16.14 26.69 -28.37
C GLY A 53 17.12 27.76 -27.87
N GLY A 54 16.71 28.66 -26.97
CA GLY A 54 17.58 29.59 -26.26
C GLY A 54 18.25 28.95 -25.05
N ARG A 55 19.43 29.44 -24.67
CA ARG A 55 20.18 28.91 -23.53
C ARG A 55 20.63 30.00 -22.56
N MET A 56 20.48 29.74 -21.28
CA MET A 56 21.09 30.55 -20.22
C MET A 56 22.13 29.71 -19.47
N ALA A 57 23.27 30.32 -19.18
CA ALA A 57 24.30 29.77 -18.33
C ALA A 57 24.60 30.70 -17.15
N ALA A 58 24.88 30.12 -15.99
CA ALA A 58 25.48 30.84 -14.88
C ALA A 58 26.70 30.08 -14.38
N SER A 59 27.79 30.17 -15.13
CA SER A 59 29.07 29.58 -14.76
C SER A 59 29.82 30.52 -13.84
N THR A 60 30.16 30.07 -12.63
CA THR A 60 31.06 30.82 -11.73
C THR A 60 32.47 30.25 -11.78
N VAL A 61 33.47 31.13 -11.75
CA VAL A 61 34.86 30.74 -11.44
C VAL A 61 34.94 30.41 -9.94
N ALA A 62 35.85 29.51 -9.55
CA ALA A 62 36.01 29.12 -8.15
C ALA A 62 36.19 30.34 -7.22
N GLY A 63 35.35 30.41 -6.17
CA GLY A 63 35.38 31.50 -5.18
C GLY A 63 34.50 32.73 -5.48
N ALA A 64 33.73 32.75 -6.58
CA ALA A 64 32.84 33.85 -6.93
C ALA A 64 31.46 33.76 -6.23
N VAL A 65 30.89 34.93 -5.86
CA VAL A 65 29.55 35.07 -5.26
C VAL A 65 28.49 34.45 -6.19
N PRO A 66 27.49 33.71 -5.65
CA PRO A 66 26.50 33.04 -6.49
C PRO A 66 25.65 34.02 -7.31
N ALA A 67 25.42 33.70 -8.58
CA ALA A 67 24.46 34.44 -9.42
C ALA A 67 23.07 34.42 -8.77
N ALA A 68 22.50 35.61 -8.55
CA ALA A 68 21.14 35.78 -8.07
C ALA A 68 20.27 36.41 -9.17
N ILE A 69 19.08 35.89 -9.41
CA ILE A 69 18.11 36.53 -10.32
C ILE A 69 16.92 36.95 -9.49
N THR A 70 16.75 38.23 -9.24
CA THR A 70 15.74 38.69 -8.28
C THR A 70 14.36 38.95 -8.91
N GLY A 71 14.27 38.94 -10.25
CA GLY A 71 13.02 39.08 -11.01
C GLY A 71 12.36 37.75 -11.42
N VAL A 72 11.34 37.81 -12.28
CA VAL A 72 10.63 36.62 -12.80
C VAL A 72 11.38 36.03 -14.00
N VAL A 73 11.62 34.72 -13.96
CA VAL A 73 12.23 33.96 -15.05
C VAL A 73 11.18 33.02 -15.67
N THR A 74 11.04 33.09 -16.99
CA THR A 74 10.24 32.12 -17.77
C THR A 74 11.18 31.31 -18.65
N ASN A 75 11.15 29.98 -18.52
CA ASN A 75 12.01 29.07 -19.27
C ASN A 75 11.20 28.13 -20.16
N GLN A 76 11.40 28.20 -21.48
CA GLN A 76 10.96 27.22 -22.47
C GLN A 76 12.16 26.58 -23.21
N GLY A 77 13.39 27.02 -22.89
CA GLY A 77 14.64 26.55 -23.48
C GLY A 77 15.48 25.76 -22.48
N THR A 78 16.79 26.03 -22.43
CA THR A 78 17.71 25.37 -21.49
C THR A 78 18.33 26.37 -20.53
N ILE A 79 18.23 26.12 -19.23
CA ILE A 79 18.97 26.84 -18.19
C ILE A 79 19.97 25.88 -17.53
N ASP A 80 21.25 26.16 -17.67
CA ASP A 80 22.33 25.39 -17.04
C ASP A 80 23.02 26.22 -15.96
N LEU A 81 22.92 25.77 -14.71
CA LEU A 81 23.48 26.45 -13.55
C LEU A 81 24.57 25.55 -12.96
N ILE A 82 25.82 25.89 -13.24
CA ILE A 82 27.00 25.14 -12.78
C ILE A 82 27.72 25.98 -11.73
N SER A 83 27.90 25.49 -10.49
CA SER A 83 28.70 26.21 -9.49
C SER A 83 30.13 25.70 -9.38
N GLY A 84 31.08 26.65 -9.39
CA GLY A 84 32.49 26.44 -9.01
C GLY A 84 32.81 26.80 -7.55
N GLY A 85 31.82 27.19 -6.72
CA GLY A 85 32.03 27.54 -5.31
C GLY A 85 30.78 27.31 -4.44
N GLY A 86 30.93 27.35 -3.11
CA GLY A 86 29.83 27.21 -2.14
C GLY A 86 29.07 28.53 -1.88
N GLY A 87 27.76 28.46 -1.56
CA GLY A 87 26.91 29.61 -1.22
C GLY A 87 25.43 29.47 -1.62
N ASN A 88 24.58 30.42 -1.21
CA ASN A 88 23.15 30.45 -1.54
C ASN A 88 22.90 31.25 -2.85
N ARG A 89 22.20 30.66 -3.82
CA ARG A 89 21.66 31.38 -4.99
C ARG A 89 20.24 31.84 -4.69
N THR A 90 19.92 33.10 -4.93
CA THR A 90 18.57 33.62 -4.75
C THR A 90 17.87 33.84 -6.08
N TRP A 91 16.68 33.27 -6.22
CA TRP A 91 15.82 33.44 -7.39
C TRP A 91 14.52 34.14 -6.99
N GLY A 92 13.98 34.95 -7.90
CA GLY A 92 12.61 35.46 -7.84
C GLY A 92 11.63 34.37 -8.28
N GLY A 93 10.53 34.75 -8.94
CA GLY A 93 9.59 33.77 -9.51
C GLY A 93 10.20 33.00 -10.69
N LEU A 94 9.89 31.71 -10.84
CA LEU A 94 10.39 30.86 -11.91
C LEU A 94 9.26 29.98 -12.49
N VAL A 95 8.96 30.15 -13.77
CA VAL A 95 8.09 29.26 -14.54
C VAL A 95 8.95 28.47 -15.51
N ASN A 96 8.99 27.15 -15.37
CA ASN A 96 9.76 26.23 -16.18
C ASN A 96 8.86 25.33 -17.04
N ASP A 97 9.05 25.37 -18.34
CA ASP A 97 8.46 24.48 -19.34
C ASP A 97 9.54 23.86 -20.25
N GLY A 98 10.81 24.23 -20.04
CA GLY A 98 11.99 23.69 -20.72
C GLY A 98 12.85 22.80 -19.82
N VAL A 99 14.16 22.77 -20.07
CA VAL A 99 15.14 22.03 -19.25
C VAL A 99 15.85 22.98 -18.28
N LEU A 100 15.81 22.68 -17.00
CA LEU A 100 16.51 23.41 -15.95
C LEU A 100 17.45 22.47 -15.21
N THR A 101 18.75 22.71 -15.33
CA THR A 101 19.78 21.87 -14.69
C THR A 101 20.56 22.66 -13.65
N PHE A 102 20.59 22.12 -12.44
CA PHE A 102 21.47 22.55 -11.35
C PHE A 102 22.56 21.51 -11.13
N ARG A 103 23.82 21.87 -11.42
CA ARG A 103 25.01 21.05 -11.16
C ARG A 103 25.93 21.74 -10.17
N PHE A 104 26.29 21.03 -9.11
CA PHE A 104 27.11 21.58 -8.02
C PHE A 104 28.39 20.77 -7.84
N GLY A 105 29.53 21.45 -7.73
CA GLY A 105 30.84 20.85 -7.48
C GLY A 105 31.30 20.85 -6.02
N PHE A 106 30.52 21.42 -5.09
CA PHE A 106 30.92 21.64 -3.69
C PHE A 106 29.81 21.26 -2.70
N SER A 107 30.20 20.91 -1.47
CA SER A 107 29.27 20.63 -0.37
C SER A 107 28.50 21.89 0.07
N ASN A 108 27.27 21.69 0.56
CA ASN A 108 26.44 22.73 1.20
C ASN A 108 26.03 23.92 0.31
N THR A 109 25.92 23.71 -1.02
CA THR A 109 25.36 24.72 -1.93
C THR A 109 23.83 24.72 -1.86
N GLN A 110 23.20 25.91 -1.83
CA GLN A 110 21.76 26.11 -1.69
C GLN A 110 21.18 26.94 -2.84
N VAL A 111 19.99 26.58 -3.33
CA VAL A 111 19.20 27.41 -4.25
C VAL A 111 17.92 27.83 -3.53
N ASP A 112 17.88 29.08 -3.11
CA ASP A 112 16.77 29.73 -2.42
C ASP A 112 15.90 30.51 -3.41
N PHE A 113 14.58 30.47 -3.20
CA PHE A 113 13.63 31.34 -3.88
C PHE A 113 13.12 32.36 -2.86
N ASN A 114 13.63 33.60 -2.92
CA ASN A 114 13.56 34.58 -1.83
C ASN A 114 12.49 35.68 -2.04
N ASN A 115 11.45 35.44 -2.84
CA ASN A 115 10.41 36.45 -3.08
C ASN A 115 9.07 35.98 -2.45
N PRO A 116 8.36 36.82 -1.66
CA PRO A 116 7.07 36.43 -1.09
C PRO A 116 6.00 36.13 -2.15
N ASN A 117 6.22 36.57 -3.39
CA ASN A 117 5.37 36.32 -4.56
C ASN A 117 6.02 35.34 -5.57
N SER A 118 7.16 34.70 -5.25
CA SER A 118 7.77 33.74 -6.20
C SER A 118 6.98 32.44 -6.26
N LEU A 119 6.38 32.19 -7.42
CA LEU A 119 5.91 30.88 -7.85
C LEU A 119 7.09 30.11 -8.44
N PHE A 120 7.35 28.88 -7.96
CA PHE A 120 8.08 27.90 -8.75
C PHE A 120 7.05 26.98 -9.41
N LEU A 121 6.83 27.16 -10.70
CA LEU A 121 5.95 26.34 -11.49
C LEU A 121 6.79 25.60 -12.53
N ASN A 122 6.93 24.30 -12.40
CA ASN A 122 7.35 23.47 -13.53
C ASN A 122 6.10 23.06 -14.30
N ALA A 123 5.72 23.82 -15.33
CA ALA A 123 4.48 23.68 -16.09
C ALA A 123 4.43 22.41 -16.96
N GLY A 124 5.59 21.80 -17.24
CA GLY A 124 5.72 20.61 -18.10
C GLY A 124 7.17 20.21 -18.43
N GLY A 125 8.15 21.04 -18.05
CA GLY A 125 9.57 20.83 -18.34
C GLY A 125 10.27 19.82 -17.44
N ALA A 126 11.58 19.67 -17.64
CA ALA A 126 12.44 18.80 -16.84
C ALA A 126 13.37 19.62 -15.94
N VAL A 127 13.39 19.31 -14.65
CA VAL A 127 14.28 19.92 -13.67
C VAL A 127 15.24 18.84 -13.17
N LEU A 128 16.52 19.04 -13.40
CA LEU A 128 17.58 18.15 -12.94
C LEU A 128 18.39 18.84 -11.87
N VAL A 129 18.52 18.22 -10.70
CA VAL A 129 19.42 18.67 -9.64
C VAL A 129 20.40 17.53 -9.37
N SER A 130 21.69 17.75 -9.60
CA SER A 130 22.70 16.70 -9.41
C SER A 130 23.96 17.23 -8.75
N ASN A 131 24.51 16.41 -7.85
CA ASN A 131 25.87 16.56 -7.33
C ASN A 131 26.60 15.23 -7.50
N GLU A 132 27.76 15.28 -8.14
CA GLU A 132 28.47 14.09 -8.58
C GLU A 132 29.11 13.29 -7.43
N ASN A 133 29.23 13.79 -6.19
CA ASN A 133 29.76 12.99 -5.05
C ASN A 133 29.62 13.60 -3.62
N GLN A 134 28.84 14.65 -3.36
CA GLN A 134 28.79 15.31 -2.02
C GLN A 134 27.37 15.76 -1.59
N ALA A 135 27.21 16.16 -0.31
CA ALA A 135 25.94 16.67 0.23
C ALA A 135 25.58 18.05 -0.32
N THR A 136 24.41 18.16 -0.95
CA THR A 136 23.87 19.41 -1.52
C THR A 136 22.48 19.70 -0.96
N ARG A 137 22.05 20.95 -0.99
CA ARG A 137 20.74 21.34 -0.49
C ARG A 137 19.97 22.05 -1.60
N LEU A 138 18.84 21.51 -2.05
CA LEU A 138 17.84 22.33 -2.74
C LEU A 138 17.00 23.01 -1.65
N GLY A 139 17.53 24.06 -1.02
CA GLY A 139 16.82 24.74 0.07
C GLY A 139 15.76 25.70 -0.45
N LEU A 140 14.49 25.29 -0.46
CA LEU A 140 13.37 26.18 -0.75
C LEU A 140 12.98 27.00 0.50
N SER A 141 13.87 27.86 1.02
CA SER A 141 13.62 28.62 2.26
C SER A 141 12.69 29.82 2.04
N TYR A 142 11.56 29.96 2.74
CA TYR A 142 10.86 31.26 2.78
C TYR A 142 9.88 31.55 3.95
N SER A 143 10.02 32.73 4.55
CA SER A 143 9.05 33.34 5.47
C SER A 143 7.92 34.06 4.71
N GLY A 144 6.87 33.33 4.28
CA GLY A 144 5.70 33.95 3.64
C GLY A 144 4.93 33.09 2.63
N GLY A 145 5.47 31.93 2.25
CA GLY A 145 4.75 30.86 1.52
C GLY A 145 4.76 30.96 -0.02
N PRO A 146 5.75 30.35 -0.70
CA PRO A 146 5.63 29.97 -2.10
C PRO A 146 4.91 28.61 -2.29
N VAL A 147 4.20 28.45 -3.41
CA VAL A 147 3.67 27.15 -3.89
C VAL A 147 4.66 26.60 -4.92
N LEU A 148 5.29 25.47 -4.64
CA LEU A 148 5.98 24.70 -5.67
C LEU A 148 4.94 23.84 -6.36
N THR A 149 4.68 24.09 -7.64
CA THR A 149 3.81 23.24 -8.45
C THR A 149 4.63 22.59 -9.55
N ASN A 150 4.61 21.27 -9.64
CA ASN A 150 5.34 20.51 -10.64
C ASN A 150 4.40 19.67 -11.47
N PHE A 151 4.12 20.05 -12.71
CA PHE A 151 3.42 19.23 -13.71
C PHE A 151 4.38 18.48 -14.65
N GLY A 152 5.69 18.78 -14.61
CA GLY A 152 6.74 18.09 -15.39
C GLY A 152 7.58 17.11 -14.56
N THR A 153 8.84 16.88 -14.92
CA THR A 153 9.74 15.98 -14.18
C THR A 153 10.72 16.76 -13.30
N ILE A 154 10.96 16.29 -12.07
CA ILE A 154 12.04 16.78 -11.20
C ILE A 154 12.86 15.57 -10.76
N THR A 155 14.15 15.55 -11.09
CA THR A 155 15.06 14.47 -10.69
C THR A 155 16.19 15.03 -9.82
N LEU A 156 16.35 14.45 -8.63
CA LEU A 156 17.39 14.78 -7.66
C LEU A 156 18.41 13.64 -7.58
N TYR A 157 19.67 13.91 -7.91
CA TYR A 157 20.81 12.99 -7.81
C TYR A 157 21.77 13.40 -6.69
N GLY A 158 22.38 12.41 -6.02
CA GLY A 158 23.36 12.61 -4.94
C GLY A 158 22.70 12.89 -3.59
N ASN A 159 23.48 13.20 -2.55
CA ASN A 159 22.98 13.46 -1.19
C ASN A 159 22.32 14.85 -1.10
N SER A 160 21.12 14.98 -1.67
CA SER A 160 20.38 16.24 -1.82
C SER A 160 19.29 16.38 -0.75
N THR A 161 19.38 17.40 0.12
CA THR A 161 18.32 17.77 1.08
C THR A 161 17.43 18.86 0.52
N ASN A 162 16.11 18.77 0.70
CA ASN A 162 15.23 19.91 0.52
C ASN A 162 14.88 20.48 1.91
N THR A 163 15.00 21.79 2.10
CA THR A 163 14.57 22.44 3.35
C THR A 163 13.66 23.60 3.04
N THR A 164 12.38 23.47 3.37
CA THR A 164 11.47 24.61 3.45
C THR A 164 11.51 25.19 4.86
N SER A 165 11.56 26.51 4.97
CA SER A 165 11.14 27.23 6.17
C SER A 165 9.79 27.87 5.86
N GLY A 166 8.84 27.81 6.80
CA GLY A 166 7.47 28.35 6.61
C GLY A 166 6.46 27.42 5.91
N SER A 167 5.19 27.86 5.80
CA SER A 167 4.04 27.15 5.23
C SER A 167 4.14 26.96 3.70
N ALA A 168 5.11 26.20 3.21
CA ALA A 168 5.25 25.89 1.79
C ALA A 168 4.36 24.71 1.37
N ARG A 169 3.62 24.83 0.26
CA ARG A 169 2.89 23.72 -0.38
C ARG A 169 3.70 23.25 -1.59
N ILE A 170 4.06 21.97 -1.61
CA ILE A 170 4.58 21.27 -2.78
C ILE A 170 3.39 20.53 -3.40
N THR A 171 3.11 20.74 -4.67
CA THR A 171 2.11 20.01 -5.46
C THR A 171 2.84 19.36 -6.61
N VAL A 172 2.94 18.02 -6.58
CA VAL A 172 3.50 17.25 -7.69
C VAL A 172 2.34 16.70 -8.51
N GLY A 173 2.12 17.24 -9.71
CA GLY A 173 1.27 16.75 -10.80
C GLY A 173 2.03 15.87 -11.83
N GLY A 174 3.35 16.00 -11.94
CA GLY A 174 4.24 15.20 -12.81
C GLY A 174 5.05 14.13 -12.06
N GLU A 175 6.32 13.89 -12.40
CA GLU A 175 7.22 12.92 -11.73
C GLU A 175 8.24 13.65 -10.82
N LEU A 176 8.43 13.17 -9.59
CA LEU A 176 9.55 13.58 -8.71
C LEU A 176 10.34 12.36 -8.26
N THR A 177 11.61 12.27 -8.68
CA THR A 177 12.51 11.15 -8.41
C THR A 177 13.73 11.62 -7.61
N GLY A 178 14.01 10.99 -6.46
CA GLY A 178 15.18 11.31 -5.63
C GLY A 178 16.03 10.09 -5.32
N ASN A 179 17.26 10.03 -5.85
CA ASN A 179 18.25 8.99 -5.56
C ASN A 179 19.25 9.50 -4.52
N ASN A 180 19.02 9.18 -3.24
CA ASN A 180 19.82 9.63 -2.12
C ASN A 180 20.64 8.48 -1.51
N GLY A 181 21.79 8.85 -0.94
CA GLY A 181 22.66 8.05 -0.06
C GLY A 181 22.61 8.51 1.40
N GLY A 182 21.50 9.10 1.89
CA GLY A 182 21.37 9.57 3.29
C GLY A 182 20.80 10.97 3.57
N SER A 183 19.68 11.42 2.96
CA SER A 183 19.09 12.76 3.24
C SER A 183 17.57 12.88 3.22
N ASN A 184 17.10 13.95 3.89
CA ASN A 184 15.72 14.41 4.19
C ASN A 184 14.98 15.07 3.00
N LEU A 185 13.75 14.62 2.67
CA LEU A 185 12.89 15.18 1.61
C LEU A 185 11.47 15.49 2.12
N LEU A 186 10.99 16.76 1.99
CA LEU A 186 9.62 17.19 2.32
C LEU A 186 8.69 17.09 1.10
N LEU A 187 7.49 16.48 1.22
CA LEU A 187 6.58 16.22 0.09
C LEU A 187 5.08 16.37 0.40
N ASN A 188 4.34 17.15 -0.38
CA ASN A 188 2.87 17.10 -0.43
C ASN A 188 2.42 16.73 -1.85
N ALA A 189 1.36 15.94 -1.99
CA ALA A 189 0.95 15.34 -3.26
C ALA A 189 -0.54 15.61 -3.54
N SER A 190 -0.87 16.80 -4.06
CA SER A 190 -2.22 17.07 -4.56
C SER A 190 -2.31 16.78 -6.07
N GLY A 191 -2.44 15.49 -6.43
CA GLY A 191 -2.89 15.08 -7.78
C GLY A 191 -1.85 14.64 -8.82
N GLY A 192 -0.65 14.17 -8.44
CA GLY A 192 0.33 13.60 -9.38
C GLY A 192 1.22 12.49 -8.81
N HIS A 193 2.22 12.06 -9.57
CA HIS A 193 3.04 10.87 -9.31
C HIS A 193 4.36 11.21 -8.57
N ILE A 194 4.58 10.64 -7.38
CA ILE A 194 5.84 10.76 -6.64
C ILE A 194 6.54 9.40 -6.62
N VAL A 195 7.76 9.30 -7.17
CA VAL A 195 8.53 8.05 -7.22
C VAL A 195 9.79 8.18 -6.37
N LEU A 196 9.82 7.55 -5.20
CA LEU A 196 11.01 7.51 -4.34
C LEU A 196 11.86 6.28 -4.72
N ILE A 197 13.01 6.49 -5.37
CA ILE A 197 13.97 5.42 -5.73
C ILE A 197 15.19 5.51 -4.82
N SER A 198 15.33 4.60 -3.86
CA SER A 198 16.47 4.55 -2.94
C SER A 198 17.58 3.63 -3.45
N GLN A 199 18.81 4.11 -3.56
CA GLN A 199 20.00 3.23 -3.63
C GLN A 199 20.89 3.35 -2.37
N GLY A 200 20.42 4.03 -1.32
CA GLY A 200 21.12 4.21 -0.05
C GLY A 200 20.35 5.06 0.96
N GLY A 201 19.69 4.47 1.96
CA GLY A 201 19.17 5.18 3.13
C GLY A 201 18.42 6.50 2.85
N THR A 202 17.32 6.50 2.11
CA THR A 202 16.48 7.71 1.93
C THR A 202 15.62 7.95 3.18
N ASN A 203 15.91 8.97 3.97
CA ASN A 203 14.93 9.50 4.92
C ASN A 203 14.03 10.51 4.19
N ALA A 204 12.75 10.23 3.91
CA ALA A 204 11.81 11.28 3.49
C ALA A 204 11.35 12.09 4.72
N ASN A 205 12.29 12.76 5.37
CA ASN A 205 12.06 13.44 6.63
C ASN A 205 11.29 14.74 6.39
N PHE A 206 10.09 14.84 6.96
CA PHE A 206 9.40 16.11 7.14
C PHE A 206 9.86 16.70 8.48
N PRO A 207 10.61 17.81 8.50
CA PRO A 207 11.08 18.39 9.73
C PRO A 207 9.91 18.84 10.61
N SER A 208 10.05 18.49 11.88
CA SER A 208 9.50 19.20 13.02
C SER A 208 9.85 20.69 12.93
N TYR A 209 8.85 21.57 12.84
CA TYR A 209 9.01 22.99 13.16
C TYR A 209 8.54 23.24 14.59
N THR A 210 9.51 23.54 15.46
CA THR A 210 9.29 24.07 16.81
C THR A 210 8.98 25.56 16.71
N SER A 211 7.79 25.94 16.26
CA SER A 211 7.08 27.14 16.74
C SER A 211 5.79 27.39 15.95
N ALA A 212 4.74 27.68 16.72
CA ALA A 212 3.50 28.36 16.33
C ALA A 212 2.48 27.59 15.46
N ALA A 213 1.73 26.74 16.17
CA ALA A 213 0.26 26.75 16.26
C ALA A 213 -0.66 26.34 15.08
N ASP A 214 -0.27 26.21 13.80
CA ASP A 214 -1.31 25.96 12.76
C ASP A 214 -0.90 25.19 11.48
N LEU A 215 0.06 24.25 11.52
CA LEU A 215 0.44 23.47 10.32
C LEU A 215 0.59 21.98 10.60
N ALA A 216 -0.42 21.22 10.20
CA ALA A 216 -0.43 19.79 10.30
C ALA A 216 0.11 19.16 9.00
N VAL A 217 1.21 18.40 9.10
CA VAL A 217 1.83 17.71 7.97
C VAL A 217 1.21 16.32 7.87
N PHE A 218 0.35 16.11 6.87
CA PHE A 218 -0.28 14.82 6.54
C PHE A 218 0.11 14.34 5.15
N LEU A 219 0.33 13.03 4.97
CA LEU A 219 0.32 12.46 3.64
C LEU A 219 -1.12 12.48 3.13
N ARG A 220 -1.40 13.34 2.15
CA ARG A 220 -2.58 13.22 1.28
C ARG A 220 -2.07 12.70 -0.05
N ASN A 221 -2.37 11.46 -0.38
CA ASN A 221 -2.02 10.89 -1.67
C ASN A 221 -3.28 10.70 -2.51
N GLU A 222 -3.35 11.40 -3.63
CA GLU A 222 -4.39 11.23 -4.66
C GLU A 222 -3.83 10.68 -5.99
N GLY A 223 -2.49 10.51 -6.08
CA GLY A 223 -1.78 9.95 -7.23
C GLY A 223 -1.05 8.66 -6.87
N THR A 224 0.11 8.39 -7.47
CA THR A 224 0.92 7.21 -7.11
C THR A 224 2.16 7.61 -6.32
N LEU A 225 2.33 7.03 -5.14
CA LEU A 225 3.55 7.08 -4.33
C LEU A 225 4.27 5.73 -4.41
N THR A 226 5.44 5.66 -5.04
CA THR A 226 6.26 4.43 -5.07
C THR A 226 7.43 4.54 -4.10
N ILE A 227 7.63 3.52 -3.27
CA ILE A 227 8.77 3.32 -2.37
C ILE A 227 9.60 2.16 -2.90
N ASP A 228 10.79 2.45 -3.39
CA ASP A 228 11.73 1.50 -4.00
C ASP A 228 13.11 1.56 -3.33
N GLY A 229 13.84 0.44 -3.30
CA GLY A 229 15.21 0.32 -2.78
C GLY A 229 15.37 -0.40 -1.43
N THR A 230 16.61 -0.74 -1.07
CA THR A 230 16.94 -1.64 0.06
C THR A 230 16.93 -1.01 1.46
N ASN A 231 16.57 0.27 1.57
CA ASN A 231 16.66 1.02 2.82
C ASN A 231 15.31 1.61 3.25
N ALA A 232 15.20 1.91 4.54
CA ALA A 232 14.03 2.48 5.16
C ALA A 232 13.69 3.90 4.65
N SER A 233 12.56 4.03 3.98
CA SER A 233 11.87 5.30 3.74
C SER A 233 10.99 5.67 4.93
N ARG A 234 11.29 6.78 5.60
CA ARG A 234 10.54 7.28 6.75
C ARG A 234 9.72 8.49 6.35
N ILE A 235 8.40 8.46 6.51
CA ILE A 235 7.48 9.60 6.40
C ILE A 235 7.08 10.02 7.82
N ILE A 236 7.55 11.18 8.27
CA ILE A 236 7.27 11.71 9.62
C ILE A 236 6.17 12.79 9.56
N GLY A 237 5.12 12.71 10.36
CA GLY A 237 4.12 13.76 10.55
C GLY A 237 4.49 14.68 11.71
N GLY A 238 4.22 15.98 11.57
CA GLY A 238 4.55 17.03 12.55
C GLY A 238 3.66 17.08 13.80
N THR A 239 3.84 18.13 14.61
CA THR A 239 3.30 18.33 15.98
C THR A 239 1.86 18.78 16.09
N VAL A 240 0.98 18.36 15.15
CA VAL A 240 -0.47 18.60 15.30
C VAL A 240 -1.32 17.36 14.96
N SER A 241 -2.47 17.22 15.64
CA SER A 241 -3.45 16.15 15.46
C SER A 241 -4.07 16.12 14.06
N GLY A 242 -3.98 14.98 13.36
CA GLY A 242 -4.86 14.64 12.24
C GLY A 242 -4.38 13.42 11.44
N THR A 243 -5.04 13.15 10.32
CA THR A 243 -5.00 11.85 9.63
C THR A 243 -4.28 11.93 8.29
N SER A 244 -3.34 11.02 8.05
CA SER A 244 -2.84 10.76 6.69
C SER A 244 -3.92 10.01 5.91
N THR A 245 -4.21 10.46 4.69
CA THR A 245 -5.25 9.88 3.82
C THR A 245 -4.64 9.43 2.49
N ASN A 246 -5.02 8.23 2.06
CA ASN A 246 -4.68 7.72 0.73
C ASN A 246 -5.95 7.47 -0.06
N ALA A 247 -6.15 8.27 -1.11
CA ALA A 247 -7.17 8.08 -2.16
C ALA A 247 -6.54 7.60 -3.49
N GLY A 248 -5.21 7.66 -3.62
CA GLY A 248 -4.44 7.14 -4.76
C GLY A 248 -3.79 5.77 -4.49
N VAL A 249 -2.63 5.51 -5.12
CA VAL A 249 -1.86 4.27 -4.98
C VAL A 249 -0.59 4.50 -4.16
N ILE A 250 -0.34 3.69 -3.14
CA ILE A 250 0.97 3.58 -2.49
C ILE A 250 1.56 2.22 -2.81
N LEU A 251 2.74 2.19 -3.41
CA LEU A 251 3.46 0.97 -3.78
C LEU A 251 4.74 0.84 -2.95
N VAL A 252 4.87 -0.21 -2.14
CA VAL A 252 6.09 -0.52 -1.36
C VAL A 252 6.74 -1.77 -1.95
N LYS A 253 7.89 -1.62 -2.61
CA LYS A 253 8.59 -2.73 -3.29
C LYS A 253 9.41 -3.60 -2.33
N SER A 254 9.82 -4.78 -2.81
CA SER A 254 10.68 -5.70 -2.06
C SER A 254 11.97 -5.04 -1.57
N GLY A 255 12.36 -5.33 -0.34
CA GLY A 255 13.52 -4.72 0.33
C GLY A 255 13.30 -3.30 0.85
N ALA A 256 12.22 -2.62 0.43
CA ALA A 256 11.88 -1.29 0.92
C ALA A 256 11.10 -1.38 2.24
N THR A 257 11.32 -0.40 3.12
CA THR A 257 10.49 -0.22 4.31
C THR A 257 9.87 1.16 4.28
N LEU A 258 8.54 1.26 4.42
CA LEU A 258 7.83 2.52 4.62
C LEU A 258 7.45 2.65 6.10
N PHE A 259 8.06 3.61 6.79
CA PHE A 259 7.65 4.00 8.13
C PHE A 259 6.72 5.22 8.08
N LEU A 260 5.62 5.20 8.82
CA LEU A 260 4.69 6.33 8.96
C LEU A 260 4.63 6.77 10.44
N TYR A 261 5.02 8.01 10.73
CA TYR A 261 5.02 8.61 12.08
C TYR A 261 4.08 9.82 12.15
N ASN A 262 3.63 10.20 13.35
CA ASN A 262 2.99 11.49 13.66
C ASN A 262 3.37 11.85 15.12
N TYR A 263 4.02 12.99 15.38
CA TYR A 263 4.62 13.32 16.68
C TYR A 263 3.97 14.52 17.36
N ASN A 264 3.09 14.32 18.36
CA ASN A 264 2.40 15.38 19.11
C ASN A 264 2.81 15.42 20.58
N ASN A 265 3.45 16.50 21.05
CA ASN A 265 3.75 16.72 22.49
C ASN A 265 4.34 15.48 23.22
N GLY A 266 5.26 14.75 22.57
CA GLY A 266 5.88 13.54 23.16
C GLY A 266 5.05 12.25 23.02
N VAL A 267 3.93 12.27 22.28
CA VAL A 267 3.04 11.13 22.02
C VAL A 267 2.86 10.94 20.52
N PHE A 268 2.94 9.69 20.04
CA PHE A 268 2.78 9.36 18.61
C PHE A 268 1.33 8.97 18.27
N HIS A 269 0.70 9.66 17.33
CA HIS A 269 -0.73 9.49 16.98
C HIS A 269 -0.87 9.06 15.52
N ASN A 270 -0.76 7.76 15.22
CA ASN A 270 -0.85 7.28 13.84
C ASN A 270 -2.27 6.83 13.50
N LEU A 271 -2.99 7.59 12.66
CA LEU A 271 -4.15 7.12 11.91
C LEU A 271 -3.87 7.31 10.42
N ILE A 272 -3.64 6.21 9.71
CA ILE A 272 -3.70 6.17 8.24
C ILE A 272 -5.10 5.70 7.90
N ASN A 273 -5.86 6.52 7.18
CA ASN A 273 -7.11 6.09 6.56
C ASN A 273 -6.88 5.86 5.07
N VAL A 274 -7.03 4.62 4.64
CA VAL A 274 -7.11 4.27 3.22
C VAL A 274 -8.57 4.34 2.82
N SER A 275 -9.01 5.46 2.24
CA SER A 275 -10.39 5.65 1.80
C SER A 275 -10.41 5.69 0.27
N ASN A 276 -10.98 4.66 -0.35
CA ASN A 276 -11.04 4.45 -1.81
C ASN A 276 -9.68 4.28 -2.54
N GLY A 277 -8.54 4.39 -1.85
CA GLY A 277 -7.20 4.16 -2.41
C GLY A 277 -6.68 2.72 -2.27
N LEU A 278 -5.52 2.46 -2.88
CA LEU A 278 -4.80 1.18 -2.82
C LEU A 278 -3.46 1.36 -2.08
N ILE A 279 -3.17 0.47 -1.13
CA ILE A 279 -1.81 0.25 -0.63
C ILE A 279 -1.36 -1.15 -1.06
N SER A 280 -0.27 -1.25 -1.83
CA SER A 280 0.29 -2.50 -2.32
C SER A 280 1.71 -2.70 -1.78
N ILE A 281 1.92 -3.78 -1.03
CA ILE A 281 3.22 -4.20 -0.50
C ILE A 281 3.70 -5.40 -1.32
N GLN A 282 4.68 -5.19 -2.21
CA GLN A 282 5.27 -6.20 -3.10
C GLN A 282 6.52 -6.84 -2.48
N GLY A 283 6.42 -7.26 -1.21
CA GLY A 283 7.53 -7.88 -0.45
C GLY A 283 8.30 -6.95 0.48
N GLY A 284 7.95 -5.65 0.53
CA GLY A 284 8.51 -4.69 1.49
C GLY A 284 7.87 -4.76 2.88
N THR A 285 8.26 -3.84 3.76
CA THR A 285 7.65 -3.68 5.10
C THR A 285 6.89 -2.36 5.20
N LEU A 286 5.63 -2.41 5.60
CA LEU A 286 4.87 -1.25 6.07
C LEU A 286 4.88 -1.25 7.60
N ALA A 287 5.51 -0.25 8.21
CA ALA A 287 5.73 -0.20 9.66
C ALA A 287 5.17 1.07 10.32
N LEU A 288 4.51 0.90 11.46
CA LEU A 288 4.17 1.95 12.43
C LEU A 288 5.02 1.72 13.70
N PRO A 289 6.14 2.43 13.90
CA PRO A 289 7.15 2.09 14.90
C PRO A 289 6.76 2.41 16.36
N GLN A 290 7.41 1.70 17.29
CA GLN A 290 7.36 1.86 18.76
C GLN A 290 7.95 3.20 19.21
N ILE A 291 7.17 4.06 19.89
CA ILE A 291 7.71 4.97 20.91
C ILE A 291 6.72 5.07 22.09
N THR A 292 7.24 4.69 23.25
CA THR A 292 6.85 4.65 24.69
C THR A 292 5.49 5.19 25.20
N SER A 293 4.58 5.73 24.39
CA SER A 293 3.27 6.23 24.85
C SER A 293 2.14 6.30 23.81
N GLY A 294 2.36 5.96 22.54
CA GLY A 294 1.38 6.20 21.45
C GLY A 294 0.74 4.94 20.84
N LYS A 295 -0.61 4.86 20.85
CA LYS A 295 -1.39 3.84 20.12
C LYS A 295 -1.49 4.22 18.64
N GLY A 296 -0.68 3.61 17.77
CA GLY A 296 -0.88 3.72 16.31
C GLY A 296 -1.93 2.73 15.82
N THR A 297 -2.99 3.21 15.17
CA THR A 297 -4.07 2.40 14.61
C THR A 297 -4.05 2.50 13.08
N PHE A 298 -3.92 1.36 12.40
CA PHE A 298 -4.09 1.29 10.95
C PHE A 298 -5.54 0.90 10.63
N VAL A 299 -6.21 1.68 9.78
CA VAL A 299 -7.58 1.40 9.35
C VAL A 299 -7.63 1.28 7.82
N ASN A 300 -8.05 0.12 7.33
CA ASN A 300 -8.33 -0.10 5.92
C ASN A 300 -9.84 0.08 5.63
N GLU A 301 -10.18 1.03 4.76
CA GLU A 301 -11.53 1.18 4.16
C GLU A 301 -11.47 1.05 2.62
N GLY A 302 -10.30 0.72 2.06
CA GLY A 302 -10.05 0.55 0.61
C GLY A 302 -9.41 -0.81 0.33
N ILE A 303 -8.39 -0.85 -0.54
CA ILE A 303 -7.71 -2.12 -0.88
C ILE A 303 -6.30 -2.16 -0.28
N LEU A 304 -5.97 -3.27 0.37
CA LEU A 304 -4.61 -3.60 0.82
C LEU A 304 -4.14 -4.91 0.17
N THR A 305 -3.05 -4.88 -0.60
CA THR A 305 -2.34 -6.09 -1.03
C THR A 305 -1.09 -6.27 -0.17
N ASN A 306 -1.04 -7.36 0.61
CA ASN A 306 0.07 -7.67 1.51
C ASN A 306 0.84 -8.91 1.04
N LEU A 307 1.98 -8.71 0.38
CA LEU A 307 2.94 -9.77 0.05
C LEU A 307 4.23 -9.68 0.90
N GLY A 308 4.23 -8.83 1.93
CA GLY A 308 5.40 -8.53 2.76
C GLY A 308 5.04 -8.55 4.24
N VAL A 309 5.46 -7.52 4.98
CA VAL A 309 5.18 -7.40 6.42
C VAL A 309 4.37 -6.14 6.72
N VAL A 310 3.26 -6.30 7.42
CA VAL A 310 2.50 -5.22 8.07
C VAL A 310 2.78 -5.27 9.56
N SER A 311 3.45 -4.24 10.08
CA SER A 311 3.80 -4.15 11.49
C SER A 311 3.16 -2.91 12.12
N THR A 312 2.18 -3.12 12.98
CA THR A 312 1.52 -2.06 13.76
C THR A 312 1.62 -2.36 15.24
N LEU A 313 1.58 -1.31 16.07
CA LEU A 313 1.72 -1.44 17.53
C LEU A 313 0.47 -1.96 18.23
N THR A 314 -0.69 -1.69 17.63
CA THR A 314 -2.01 -2.07 18.14
C THR A 314 -2.76 -2.80 17.06
N THR A 315 -4.03 -3.10 17.32
CA THR A 315 -4.95 -3.73 16.38
C THR A 315 -4.92 -3.08 15.00
N PHE A 316 -4.58 -3.87 14.00
CA PHE A 316 -4.87 -3.57 12.61
C PHE A 316 -6.37 -3.77 12.38
N THR A 317 -7.08 -2.76 11.87
CA THR A 317 -8.53 -2.85 11.64
C THR A 317 -8.85 -2.77 10.16
N ASN A 318 -9.45 -3.82 9.60
CA ASN A 318 -10.13 -3.77 8.30
C ASN A 318 -11.60 -3.42 8.52
N ARG A 319 -12.06 -2.28 8.03
CA ARG A 319 -13.48 -1.88 8.15
C ARG A 319 -14.33 -2.51 7.06
N SER A 320 -15.65 -2.37 7.15
CA SER A 320 -16.63 -3.02 6.26
C SER A 320 -16.46 -2.70 4.77
N GLY A 321 -15.93 -1.52 4.42
CA GLY A 321 -15.59 -1.17 3.03
C GLY A 321 -14.23 -1.67 2.55
N GLY A 322 -13.40 -2.22 3.46
CA GLY A 322 -12.04 -2.62 3.19
C GLY A 322 -11.90 -4.06 2.67
N ALA A 323 -11.06 -4.23 1.65
CA ALA A 323 -10.64 -5.52 1.11
C ALA A 323 -9.13 -5.73 1.29
N ILE A 324 -8.72 -6.94 1.69
CA ILE A 324 -7.33 -7.31 1.89
C ILE A 324 -7.02 -8.57 1.09
N PHE A 325 -5.92 -8.56 0.34
CA PHE A 325 -5.36 -9.73 -0.31
C PHE A 325 -3.99 -10.02 0.30
N SER A 326 -3.86 -11.10 1.07
CA SER A 326 -2.66 -11.37 1.86
C SER A 326 -2.01 -12.70 1.50
N ALA A 327 -0.71 -12.65 1.19
CA ALA A 327 0.23 -13.76 1.27
C ALA A 327 1.39 -13.44 2.25
N GLY A 328 1.27 -12.33 2.99
CA GLY A 328 2.31 -11.78 3.86
C GLY A 328 2.03 -11.98 5.37
N THR A 329 2.80 -11.28 6.19
CA THR A 329 2.73 -11.36 7.66
C THR A 329 2.16 -10.09 8.28
N PHE A 330 1.25 -10.24 9.24
CA PHE A 330 0.85 -9.23 10.20
C PHE A 330 1.55 -9.51 11.53
N THR A 331 2.25 -8.53 12.10
CA THR A 331 2.92 -8.72 13.41
C THR A 331 2.07 -8.16 14.56
N THR A 332 0.74 -8.18 14.42
CA THR A 332 -0.22 -7.55 15.34
C THR A 332 -1.59 -8.23 15.28
N SER A 333 -2.44 -7.99 16.29
CA SER A 333 -3.85 -8.39 16.25
C SER A 333 -4.56 -7.80 15.04
N VAL A 334 -5.38 -8.61 14.39
CA VAL A 334 -6.16 -8.22 13.22
C VAL A 334 -7.64 -8.26 13.60
N VAL A 335 -8.34 -7.15 13.41
CA VAL A 335 -9.80 -7.06 13.48
C VAL A 335 -10.33 -6.87 12.07
N ASN A 336 -11.13 -7.82 11.61
CA ASN A 336 -11.78 -7.78 10.32
C ASN A 336 -13.28 -7.52 10.46
N HIS A 337 -13.76 -6.43 9.85
CA HIS A 337 -15.16 -6.15 9.59
C HIS A 337 -15.49 -6.15 8.09
N GLY A 338 -14.47 -6.16 7.21
CA GLY A 338 -14.59 -6.17 5.75
C GLY A 338 -14.27 -7.53 5.15
N ALA A 339 -13.59 -7.56 4.01
CA ALA A 339 -13.15 -8.79 3.36
C ALA A 339 -11.63 -9.00 3.50
N ILE A 340 -11.21 -10.21 3.87
CA ILE A 340 -9.82 -10.66 3.79
C ILE A 340 -9.77 -11.94 2.95
N THR A 341 -8.97 -11.92 1.90
CA THR A 341 -8.63 -13.10 1.11
C THR A 341 -7.17 -13.45 1.35
N PHE A 342 -6.94 -14.61 1.97
CA PHE A 342 -5.63 -15.21 2.07
C PHE A 342 -5.33 -15.96 0.77
N LEU A 343 -4.35 -15.46 0.03
CA LEU A 343 -3.91 -16.03 -1.23
C LEU A 343 -3.11 -17.32 -0.96
N GLY A 344 -2.89 -18.12 -2.00
CA GLY A 344 -2.02 -19.29 -1.92
C GLY A 344 -0.62 -18.95 -1.35
N GLY A 345 -0.04 -19.87 -0.59
CA GLY A 345 1.20 -19.65 0.16
C GLY A 345 0.97 -19.50 1.66
N THR A 346 1.97 -19.04 2.41
CA THR A 346 1.86 -18.90 3.88
C THR A 346 1.70 -17.44 4.28
N SER A 347 0.53 -17.11 4.83
CA SER A 347 0.32 -15.88 5.60
C SER A 347 0.51 -16.15 7.08
N ALA A 348 0.84 -15.10 7.84
CA ALA A 348 0.95 -15.21 9.29
C ALA A 348 0.33 -14.01 10.00
N VAL A 349 -0.32 -14.26 11.13
CA VAL A 349 -0.54 -13.25 12.18
C VAL A 349 0.32 -13.65 13.36
N ALA A 350 1.52 -13.07 13.39
CA ALA A 350 2.62 -13.50 14.23
C ALA A 350 2.45 -13.09 15.70
N VAL A 351 1.65 -12.07 15.98
CA VAL A 351 1.39 -11.56 17.33
C VAL A 351 -0.07 -11.14 17.42
N GLY A 352 -0.73 -11.42 18.55
CA GLY A 352 -2.13 -11.05 18.76
C GLY A 352 -3.12 -11.94 17.99
N GLY A 353 -4.34 -12.07 18.50
CA GLY A 353 -5.39 -12.88 17.86
C GLY A 353 -5.97 -12.22 16.61
N LEU A 354 -6.73 -13.00 15.84
CA LEU A 354 -7.53 -12.52 14.72
C LEU A 354 -9.02 -12.56 15.13
N PHE A 355 -9.68 -11.41 15.13
CA PHE A 355 -11.13 -11.31 15.27
C PHE A 355 -11.76 -11.03 13.90
N ASN A 356 -12.67 -11.89 13.45
CA ASN A 356 -13.39 -11.76 12.20
C ASN A 356 -14.88 -11.53 12.45
N SER A 357 -15.44 -10.48 11.87
CA SER A 357 -16.89 -10.21 11.81
C SER A 357 -17.34 -9.85 10.39
N GLY A 358 -16.41 -9.89 9.43
CA GLY A 358 -16.68 -9.74 8.00
C GLY A 358 -16.48 -11.08 7.27
N SER A 359 -15.91 -11.05 6.07
CA SER A 359 -15.59 -12.26 5.31
C SER A 359 -14.10 -12.57 5.35
N MET A 360 -13.74 -13.82 5.58
CA MET A 360 -12.40 -14.36 5.45
C MET A 360 -12.43 -15.54 4.46
N ASP A 361 -11.69 -15.42 3.36
CA ASP A 361 -11.54 -16.44 2.34
C ASP A 361 -10.12 -16.99 2.35
N LEU A 362 -9.96 -18.28 2.63
CA LEU A 362 -8.69 -18.97 2.50
C LEU A 362 -8.64 -19.74 1.19
N GLN A 363 -7.94 -19.18 0.20
CA GLN A 363 -7.82 -19.83 -1.11
C GLN A 363 -7.09 -21.17 -1.04
N ASN A 364 -7.23 -21.97 -2.10
CA ASN A 364 -6.51 -23.22 -2.23
C ASN A 364 -4.99 -23.03 -2.04
N GLY A 365 -4.39 -23.86 -1.18
CA GLY A 365 -2.97 -23.78 -0.84
C GLY A 365 -2.59 -22.62 0.08
N ALA A 366 -3.55 -21.82 0.56
CA ALA A 366 -3.30 -20.82 1.60
C ALA A 366 -3.10 -21.50 2.96
N VAL A 367 -2.08 -21.07 3.69
CA VAL A 367 -1.83 -21.45 5.08
C VAL A 367 -1.82 -20.17 5.92
N LEU A 368 -2.75 -20.04 6.85
CA LEU A 368 -2.81 -18.94 7.82
C LEU A 368 -2.24 -19.41 9.16
N ASN A 369 -1.02 -18.98 9.49
CA ASN A 369 -0.39 -19.25 10.78
C ASN A 369 -0.80 -18.19 11.80
N LEU A 370 -1.47 -18.59 12.88
CA LEU A 370 -1.89 -17.70 13.97
C LEU A 370 -1.19 -18.08 15.27
N ALA A 371 -0.46 -17.13 15.85
CA ALA A 371 0.20 -17.32 17.14
C ALA A 371 -0.76 -17.26 18.34
N ALA A 372 -1.95 -16.69 18.15
CA ALA A 372 -2.99 -16.52 19.16
C ALA A 372 -4.35 -16.96 18.59
N PRO A 373 -5.40 -17.09 19.44
CA PRO A 373 -6.69 -17.63 18.98
C PRO A 373 -7.33 -16.85 17.84
N LEU A 374 -8.09 -17.59 17.03
CA LEU A 374 -9.02 -17.04 16.05
C LEU A 374 -10.41 -16.97 16.68
N THR A 375 -11.07 -15.82 16.60
CA THR A 375 -12.50 -15.69 16.90
C THR A 375 -13.21 -15.18 15.66
N SER A 376 -14.19 -15.92 15.15
CA SER A 376 -14.98 -15.53 13.98
C SER A 376 -16.46 -15.46 14.32
N GLN A 377 -17.07 -14.29 14.13
CA GLN A 377 -18.51 -14.04 14.10
C GLN A 377 -19.01 -13.79 12.67
N GLY A 378 -18.09 -13.66 11.71
CA GLY A 378 -18.37 -13.45 10.30
C GLY A 378 -18.35 -14.75 9.50
N SER A 379 -18.04 -14.65 8.20
CA SER A 379 -17.89 -15.81 7.31
C SER A 379 -16.44 -16.26 7.24
N LEU A 380 -16.20 -17.57 7.37
CA LEU A 380 -14.95 -18.26 7.04
C LEU A 380 -15.22 -19.17 5.85
N ILE A 381 -14.59 -18.91 4.71
CA ILE A 381 -14.80 -19.66 3.46
C ILE A 381 -13.47 -20.13 2.86
N GLY A 382 -13.55 -20.99 1.83
CA GLY A 382 -12.38 -21.42 1.05
C GLY A 382 -11.80 -22.76 1.51
N SER A 383 -10.72 -23.18 0.86
CA SER A 383 -10.11 -24.52 0.97
C SER A 383 -8.67 -24.52 1.52
N GLY A 384 -8.31 -23.47 2.26
CA GLY A 384 -6.98 -23.37 2.88
C GLY A 384 -6.86 -24.07 4.24
N LYS A 385 -5.75 -23.80 4.91
CA LYS A 385 -5.43 -24.31 6.25
C LYS A 385 -5.26 -23.15 7.24
N ILE A 386 -5.96 -23.21 8.36
CA ILE A 386 -5.77 -22.34 9.52
C ILE A 386 -4.91 -23.09 10.54
N ALA A 387 -3.64 -22.69 10.64
CA ALA A 387 -2.71 -23.21 11.62
C ALA A 387 -2.79 -22.38 12.91
N VAL A 388 -3.63 -22.81 13.84
CA VAL A 388 -3.92 -22.15 15.12
C VAL A 388 -4.09 -23.18 16.23
N ASN A 389 -3.81 -22.79 17.48
CA ASN A 389 -4.05 -23.63 18.66
C ASN A 389 -5.55 -23.77 19.00
N LEU A 390 -6.30 -22.67 18.87
CA LEU A 390 -7.74 -22.63 19.11
C LEU A 390 -8.42 -21.66 18.15
N ALA A 391 -9.42 -22.16 17.43
CA ALA A 391 -10.39 -21.36 16.69
C ALA A 391 -11.76 -21.46 17.34
N THR A 392 -12.46 -20.33 17.46
CA THR A 392 -13.85 -20.26 17.89
C THR A 392 -14.65 -19.57 16.80
N ASN A 393 -15.69 -20.24 16.31
CA ASN A 393 -16.60 -19.72 15.32
C ASN A 393 -18.00 -19.55 15.94
N ALA A 394 -18.65 -18.44 15.63
CA ALA A 394 -20.03 -18.10 15.96
C ALA A 394 -20.77 -17.52 14.73
N GLY A 395 -20.14 -17.59 13.55
CA GLY A 395 -20.69 -17.14 12.28
C GLY A 395 -20.79 -18.28 11.26
N VAL A 396 -20.63 -17.95 9.99
CA VAL A 396 -20.73 -18.94 8.90
C VAL A 396 -19.36 -19.57 8.64
N LEU A 397 -19.33 -20.89 8.51
CA LEU A 397 -18.19 -21.65 8.05
C LEU A 397 -18.63 -22.43 6.80
N ALA A 398 -18.05 -22.13 5.64
CA ALA A 398 -18.37 -22.79 4.38
C ALA A 398 -17.08 -23.24 3.70
N PRO A 399 -16.61 -24.49 3.93
CA PRO A 399 -15.42 -25.00 3.27
C PRO A 399 -15.55 -24.93 1.74
N GLY A 400 -14.44 -24.64 1.06
CA GLY A 400 -14.35 -24.51 -0.39
C GLY A 400 -14.73 -23.14 -0.97
N HIS A 401 -14.45 -22.97 -2.27
CA HIS A 401 -15.35 -22.24 -3.19
C HIS A 401 -16.35 -23.21 -3.82
N SER A 402 -16.60 -24.26 -3.04
CA SER A 402 -17.29 -25.51 -3.24
C SER A 402 -17.13 -26.20 -4.62
N PRO A 403 -16.65 -27.46 -4.64
CA PRO A 403 -16.15 -28.26 -3.52
C PRO A 403 -14.79 -27.79 -2.93
N GLY A 404 -14.52 -28.08 -1.65
CA GLY A 404 -13.17 -27.95 -1.08
C GLY A 404 -12.99 -28.32 0.40
N THR A 405 -11.73 -28.51 0.83
CA THR A 405 -11.39 -28.87 2.21
C THR A 405 -10.87 -27.68 3.01
N LEU A 406 -11.51 -27.31 4.11
CA LEU A 406 -11.00 -26.30 5.07
C LEU A 406 -10.41 -27.01 6.29
N THR A 407 -9.14 -26.76 6.58
CA THR A 407 -8.42 -27.47 7.65
C THR A 407 -8.05 -26.56 8.81
N PHE A 408 -8.30 -27.00 10.05
CA PHE A 408 -7.78 -26.42 11.27
C PHE A 408 -6.71 -27.34 11.87
N SER A 409 -5.53 -26.80 12.20
CA SER A 409 -4.41 -27.61 12.71
C SER A 409 -4.62 -28.16 14.11
N SER A 410 -5.60 -27.64 14.87
CA SER A 410 -5.85 -28.01 16.26
C SER A 410 -7.34 -27.85 16.58
N ASN A 411 -7.67 -27.30 17.75
CA ASN A 411 -9.03 -27.26 18.27
C ASN A 411 -9.92 -26.25 17.50
N LEU A 412 -11.14 -26.67 17.20
CA LEU A 412 -12.21 -25.84 16.64
C LEU A 412 -13.44 -25.92 17.54
N VAL A 413 -13.95 -24.78 17.96
CA VAL A 413 -15.19 -24.65 18.73
C VAL A 413 -16.23 -23.95 17.87
N LEU A 414 -17.33 -24.65 17.59
CA LEU A 414 -18.51 -24.10 16.94
C LEU A 414 -19.52 -23.70 18.02
N GLU A 415 -19.72 -22.39 18.21
CA GLU A 415 -20.70 -21.85 19.15
C GLU A 415 -22.14 -22.05 18.65
N ALA A 416 -23.12 -21.79 19.51
CA ALA A 416 -24.54 -21.98 19.21
C ALA A 416 -25.04 -21.20 17.99
N ALA A 417 -24.42 -20.06 17.66
CA ALA A 417 -24.75 -19.26 16.48
C ALA A 417 -24.05 -19.72 15.19
N SER A 418 -23.15 -20.71 15.28
CA SER A 418 -22.42 -21.21 14.11
C SER A 418 -23.36 -21.81 13.08
N VAL A 419 -23.04 -21.57 11.81
CA VAL A 419 -23.65 -22.25 10.67
C VAL A 419 -22.55 -22.85 9.82
N VAL A 420 -22.54 -24.18 9.71
CA VAL A 420 -21.63 -24.91 8.81
C VAL A 420 -22.40 -25.26 7.55
N ASN A 421 -21.93 -24.82 6.39
CA ASN A 421 -22.50 -25.14 5.09
C ASN A 421 -21.58 -26.11 4.35
N ILE A 422 -22.14 -27.22 3.85
CA ILE A 422 -21.43 -28.28 3.13
C ILE A 422 -22.16 -28.59 1.84
N GLU A 423 -21.45 -28.54 0.72
CA GLU A 423 -21.99 -28.88 -0.60
C GLU A 423 -21.51 -30.26 -1.07
N LEU A 424 -22.44 -31.07 -1.61
CA LEU A 424 -22.18 -32.42 -2.11
C LEU A 424 -22.42 -32.49 -3.62
N GLY A 425 -21.39 -32.77 -4.39
CA GLY A 425 -21.41 -32.98 -5.85
C GLY A 425 -21.07 -34.40 -6.29
N GLY A 426 -20.84 -35.32 -5.35
CA GLY A 426 -20.52 -36.73 -5.59
C GLY A 426 -19.87 -37.38 -4.36
N THR A 427 -19.40 -38.62 -4.49
CA THR A 427 -18.74 -39.39 -3.42
C THR A 427 -17.20 -39.34 -3.45
N ASN A 428 -16.62 -38.74 -4.50
CA ASN A 428 -15.17 -38.48 -4.55
C ASN A 428 -14.82 -37.26 -3.69
N ALA A 429 -13.72 -37.31 -2.93
CA ALA A 429 -13.26 -36.23 -2.05
C ALA A 429 -13.06 -34.86 -2.72
N LEU A 430 -12.87 -34.82 -4.04
CA LEU A 430 -12.79 -33.57 -4.81
C LEU A 430 -14.16 -33.00 -5.20
N ASN A 431 -15.25 -33.74 -4.94
CA ASN A 431 -16.60 -33.40 -5.35
C ASN A 431 -17.49 -32.96 -4.19
N TYR A 432 -16.98 -32.85 -2.96
CA TYR A 432 -17.76 -32.35 -1.82
C TYR A 432 -16.91 -31.46 -0.91
N ASP A 433 -17.58 -30.68 -0.09
CA ASP A 433 -16.95 -29.88 0.97
C ASP A 433 -16.59 -30.74 2.17
N HIS A 434 -15.43 -30.45 2.76
CA HIS A 434 -14.90 -31.20 3.90
C HIS A 434 -14.31 -30.24 4.94
N LEU A 435 -14.75 -30.34 6.19
CA LEU A 435 -14.17 -29.62 7.31
C LEU A 435 -13.31 -30.56 8.17
N VAL A 436 -12.03 -30.21 8.33
CA VAL A 436 -11.06 -30.99 9.10
C VAL A 436 -10.61 -30.19 10.32
N ALA A 437 -10.68 -30.79 11.52
CA ALA A 437 -10.14 -30.22 12.75
C ALA A 437 -9.21 -31.21 13.45
N ASN A 438 -7.90 -31.13 13.22
CA ASN A 438 -6.94 -32.13 13.71
C ASN A 438 -6.86 -32.25 15.25
N GLY A 439 -7.43 -31.30 15.99
CA GLY A 439 -7.57 -31.35 17.45
C GLY A 439 -8.98 -31.76 17.90
N THR A 440 -9.46 -31.13 18.96
CA THR A 440 -10.84 -31.32 19.44
C THR A 440 -11.80 -30.45 18.64
N LEU A 441 -12.79 -31.07 18.00
CA LEU A 441 -13.95 -30.43 17.38
C LEU A 441 -15.10 -30.39 18.40
N THR A 442 -15.40 -29.20 18.91
CA THR A 442 -16.57 -28.99 19.77
C THR A 442 -17.72 -28.48 18.90
N LEU A 443 -18.77 -29.27 18.80
CA LEU A 443 -19.92 -28.99 17.94
C LEU A 443 -21.02 -28.23 18.66
N GLY A 444 -21.63 -27.31 17.93
CA GLY A 444 -22.78 -26.51 18.29
C GLY A 444 -23.40 -25.91 17.02
N GLY A 445 -24.51 -25.21 17.16
CA GLY A 445 -25.14 -24.51 16.04
C GLY A 445 -25.76 -25.44 14.99
N THR A 446 -25.72 -25.02 13.71
CA THR A 446 -26.46 -25.66 12.62
C THR A 446 -25.51 -26.19 11.54
N LEU A 447 -25.76 -27.41 11.06
CA LEU A 447 -25.20 -27.97 9.83
C LEU A 447 -26.23 -27.90 8.71
N ASN A 448 -25.87 -27.30 7.57
CA ASN A 448 -26.65 -27.31 6.34
C ASN A 448 -25.90 -28.09 5.27
N VAL A 449 -26.58 -29.03 4.63
CA VAL A 449 -26.04 -29.84 3.55
C VAL A 449 -26.89 -29.65 2.30
N THR A 450 -26.24 -29.34 1.18
CA THR A 450 -26.92 -29.11 -0.11
C THR A 450 -26.28 -29.92 -1.23
N LEU A 451 -27.09 -30.33 -2.21
CA LEU A 451 -26.58 -30.99 -3.41
C LEU A 451 -26.24 -29.95 -4.48
N ILE A 452 -25.12 -30.14 -5.17
CA ILE A 452 -24.65 -29.25 -6.24
C ILE A 452 -24.34 -30.03 -7.52
N ASN A 453 -24.10 -29.31 -8.62
CA ASN A 453 -23.68 -29.87 -9.91
C ASN A 453 -24.60 -30.99 -10.46
N GLY A 454 -25.87 -31.01 -10.05
CA GLY A 454 -26.84 -32.02 -10.47
C GLY A 454 -26.60 -33.40 -9.87
N TYR A 455 -25.85 -33.50 -8.76
CA TYR A 455 -25.61 -34.78 -8.09
C TYR A 455 -26.95 -35.43 -7.69
N ALA A 456 -27.16 -36.65 -8.19
CA ALA A 456 -28.30 -37.51 -7.87
C ALA A 456 -27.77 -38.70 -7.06
N PRO A 457 -27.89 -38.66 -5.72
CA PRO A 457 -27.33 -39.70 -4.85
C PRO A 457 -27.92 -41.09 -5.14
N ALA A 458 -27.08 -42.11 -5.11
CA ALA A 458 -27.49 -43.50 -5.21
C ALA A 458 -27.57 -44.14 -3.82
N ALA A 459 -28.48 -45.09 -3.64
CA ALA A 459 -28.61 -45.83 -2.39
C ALA A 459 -27.29 -46.52 -2.03
N GLY A 460 -26.78 -46.23 -0.82
CA GLY A 460 -25.48 -46.70 -0.36
C GLY A 460 -24.33 -45.71 -0.56
N ASP A 461 -24.56 -44.56 -1.21
CA ASP A 461 -23.57 -43.50 -1.30
C ASP A 461 -23.20 -43.00 0.09
N THR A 462 -21.90 -42.95 0.37
CA THR A 462 -21.33 -42.41 1.60
C THR A 462 -20.44 -41.23 1.27
N VAL A 463 -20.62 -40.14 2.03
CA VAL A 463 -19.80 -38.94 1.89
C VAL A 463 -19.26 -38.54 3.25
N ASP A 464 -17.94 -38.41 3.35
CA ASP A 464 -17.24 -38.04 4.58
C ASP A 464 -17.02 -36.53 4.62
N ILE A 465 -17.69 -35.82 5.52
CA ILE A 465 -17.74 -34.36 5.51
C ILE A 465 -17.04 -33.72 6.72
N LEU A 466 -16.62 -34.53 7.69
CA LEU A 466 -16.04 -34.06 8.95
C LEU A 466 -14.95 -35.01 9.47
N ASP A 467 -13.75 -34.49 9.63
CA ASP A 467 -12.65 -35.18 10.30
C ASP A 467 -12.23 -34.46 11.58
N TRP A 468 -11.87 -35.22 12.62
CA TRP A 468 -11.41 -34.67 13.89
C TRP A 468 -10.40 -35.55 14.63
N GLY A 469 -9.67 -34.96 15.59
CA GLY A 469 -8.87 -35.71 16.56
C GLY A 469 -9.69 -36.22 17.75
N ALA A 470 -10.53 -35.35 18.32
CA ALA A 470 -11.56 -35.71 19.30
C ALA A 470 -12.84 -34.91 19.03
N ILE A 471 -14.00 -35.41 19.43
CA ILE A 471 -15.29 -34.75 19.21
C ILE A 471 -16.03 -34.56 20.54
N LEU A 472 -16.65 -33.38 20.70
CA LEU A 472 -17.48 -33.05 21.85
C LEU A 472 -18.79 -32.42 21.36
N GLY A 473 -19.92 -32.85 21.95
CA GLY A 473 -21.24 -32.33 21.60
C GLY A 473 -21.74 -32.82 20.24
N THR A 474 -22.81 -32.18 19.76
CA THR A 474 -23.45 -32.43 18.46
C THR A 474 -23.90 -31.10 17.88
N PHE A 475 -24.21 -31.06 16.57
CA PHE A 475 -24.97 -29.93 16.05
C PHE A 475 -26.34 -29.85 16.74
N SER A 476 -26.81 -28.64 16.99
CA SER A 476 -28.15 -28.39 17.51
C SER A 476 -29.22 -28.60 16.43
N THR A 477 -28.86 -28.41 15.16
CA THR A 477 -29.73 -28.66 14.01
C THR A 477 -28.93 -29.22 12.85
N VAL A 478 -29.47 -30.23 12.18
CA VAL A 478 -28.88 -30.83 10.98
C VAL A 478 -29.93 -30.80 9.88
N ASN A 479 -29.67 -30.01 8.84
CA ASN A 479 -30.52 -29.87 7.68
C ASN A 479 -29.88 -30.65 6.52
N LEU A 480 -30.51 -31.77 6.16
CA LEU A 480 -30.06 -32.62 5.06
C LEU A 480 -30.88 -32.33 3.79
N PRO A 481 -30.36 -32.67 2.59
CA PRO A 481 -31.05 -32.36 1.34
C PRO A 481 -32.41 -33.03 1.18
N SER A 482 -32.60 -34.19 1.81
CA SER A 482 -33.83 -34.98 1.77
C SER A 482 -33.87 -35.97 2.95
N ALA A 483 -35.00 -36.67 3.12
CA ALA A 483 -35.21 -37.60 4.24
C ALA A 483 -34.43 -38.92 4.10
N GLU A 484 -33.96 -39.24 2.89
CA GLU A 484 -33.16 -40.43 2.58
C GLU A 484 -31.71 -40.30 3.09
N TRP A 485 -31.22 -39.08 3.32
CA TRP A 485 -29.91 -38.88 3.93
C TRP A 485 -29.95 -39.16 5.43
N SER A 486 -28.94 -39.90 5.90
CA SER A 486 -28.78 -40.26 7.31
C SER A 486 -27.49 -39.69 7.88
N ALA A 487 -27.60 -39.02 9.02
CA ALA A 487 -26.49 -38.53 9.83
C ALA A 487 -26.10 -39.49 10.97
N ALA A 488 -26.52 -40.76 10.91
CA ALA A 488 -26.27 -41.73 11.99
C ALA A 488 -24.78 -41.94 12.29
N ASN A 489 -23.91 -41.80 11.29
CA ASN A 489 -22.47 -41.95 11.44
C ASN A 489 -21.71 -40.61 11.53
N LEU A 490 -22.42 -39.48 11.45
CA LEU A 490 -21.82 -38.13 11.39
C LEU A 490 -20.88 -37.87 12.58
N TYR A 491 -21.27 -38.31 13.78
CA TYR A 491 -20.50 -38.10 15.02
C TYR A 491 -19.58 -39.28 15.38
N VAL A 492 -19.57 -40.33 14.56
CA VAL A 492 -18.71 -41.50 14.75
C VAL A 492 -17.47 -41.40 13.88
N ASN A 493 -17.67 -41.06 12.59
CA ASN A 493 -16.61 -41.03 11.59
C ASN A 493 -16.83 -39.98 10.49
N GLY A 494 -17.69 -38.97 10.71
CA GLY A 494 -17.86 -37.86 9.77
C GLY A 494 -18.80 -38.12 8.60
N THR A 495 -19.31 -39.35 8.46
CA THR A 495 -20.00 -39.77 7.24
C THR A 495 -21.51 -39.52 7.26
N LEU A 496 -22.01 -39.04 6.12
CA LEU A 496 -23.42 -39.09 5.73
C LEU A 496 -23.64 -40.27 4.79
N LEU A 497 -24.75 -40.99 5.00
CA LEU A 497 -25.15 -42.12 4.16
C LEU A 497 -26.47 -41.79 3.47
N TYR A 498 -26.53 -41.93 2.15
CA TYR A 498 -27.79 -41.94 1.42
C TYR A 498 -28.43 -43.33 1.54
N ALA A 499 -29.45 -43.45 2.38
CA ALA A 499 -30.06 -44.72 2.73
C ALA A 499 -30.75 -45.36 1.51
N ILE A 500 -30.80 -46.69 1.51
CA ILE A 500 -31.75 -47.40 0.65
C ILE A 500 -33.14 -47.04 1.17
N PRO A 501 -34.04 -46.47 0.36
CA PRO A 501 -35.43 -46.28 0.77
C PRO A 501 -35.93 -47.65 1.20
N GLU A 502 -36.27 -47.82 2.49
CA GLU A 502 -36.83 -49.08 2.94
C GLU A 502 -38.00 -49.39 1.99
N PRO A 503 -38.00 -50.54 1.29
CA PRO A 503 -39.14 -50.89 0.46
C PRO A 503 -40.32 -50.92 1.40
N GLY A 504 -41.19 -49.90 1.29
CA GLY A 504 -42.17 -49.57 2.31
C GLY A 504 -42.81 -50.86 2.79
N ILE A 505 -42.82 -51.08 4.11
CA ILE A 505 -43.08 -52.37 4.77
C ILE A 505 -44.26 -53.15 4.15
N GLY A 506 -45.24 -52.44 3.56
CA GLY A 506 -46.29 -52.99 2.71
C GLY A 506 -45.82 -53.85 1.52
N LEU A 507 -44.82 -53.47 0.72
CA LEU A 507 -44.31 -54.28 -0.39
C LEU A 507 -43.56 -55.53 0.10
N ALA A 508 -42.73 -55.40 1.14
CA ALA A 508 -42.04 -56.55 1.73
C ALA A 508 -43.05 -57.54 2.37
N LEU A 509 -44.09 -57.02 3.03
CA LEU A 509 -45.18 -57.81 3.58
C LEU A 509 -46.04 -58.46 2.48
N VAL A 510 -46.37 -57.73 1.41
CA VAL A 510 -47.16 -58.26 0.28
C VAL A 510 -46.39 -59.33 -0.49
N VAL A 511 -45.08 -59.14 -0.71
CA VAL A 511 -44.23 -60.18 -1.32
C VAL A 511 -44.07 -61.36 -0.37
N GLY A 512 -43.85 -61.13 0.93
CA GLY A 512 -43.76 -62.19 1.93
C GLY A 512 -45.05 -63.01 2.05
N LEU A 513 -46.21 -62.36 2.09
CA LEU A 513 -47.53 -62.99 2.09
C LEU A 513 -47.83 -63.68 0.75
N GLY A 514 -47.43 -63.09 -0.38
CA GLY A 514 -47.58 -63.67 -1.70
C GLY A 514 -46.77 -64.96 -1.89
N VAL A 515 -45.51 -64.98 -1.43
CA VAL A 515 -44.65 -66.17 -1.44
C VAL A 515 -45.18 -67.24 -0.49
N MET A 516 -45.68 -66.87 0.69
CA MET A 516 -46.34 -67.82 1.61
C MET A 516 -47.63 -68.41 1.01
N ALA A 517 -48.43 -67.59 0.32
CA ALA A 517 -49.63 -68.06 -0.36
C ALA A 517 -49.31 -68.97 -1.56
N TRP A 518 -48.25 -68.66 -2.32
CA TRP A 518 -47.77 -69.49 -3.41
C TRP A 518 -47.20 -70.83 -2.93
N ARG A 519 -46.39 -70.83 -1.86
CA ARG A 519 -45.91 -72.08 -1.24
C ARG A 519 -47.03 -72.97 -0.74
N ARG A 520 -48.08 -72.40 -0.12
CA ARG A 520 -49.27 -73.17 0.29
C ARG A 520 -50.05 -73.78 -0.88
N ARG A 521 -49.93 -73.23 -2.09
CA ARG A 521 -50.53 -73.80 -3.31
C ARG A 521 -49.70 -74.94 -3.92
N LEU A 522 -48.40 -75.02 -3.65
CA LEU A 522 -47.52 -76.06 -4.16
C LEU A 522 -47.45 -77.30 -3.25
N THR A 523 -47.89 -77.19 -1.99
CA THR A 523 -47.90 -78.30 -1.01
C THR A 523 -49.29 -78.94 -0.83
N ARG A 524 -50.25 -78.60 -1.69
CA ARG A 524 -51.53 -79.30 -1.85
C ARG A 524 -51.55 -79.93 -3.23
#